data_AF-A0A7W4GAY9-F1
#
_entry.id   AF-A0A7W4GAY9-F1
#
_cell.length_a   1.000
_cell.length_b   1.000
_cell.length_c   1.000
_cell.angle_alpha   90.00
_cell.angle_beta   90.00
_cell.angle_gamma   90.00
#
_symmetry.space_group_name_H-M   'P 1'
#
loop_
_entity.id
_entity.type
_entity.pdbx_description
1 polymer ?
#
loop_
_entity_poly.entity_id
_entity_poly.type
_entity_poly.pdbx_seq_one_letter_code
_entity_poly.pdbx_strand_id
1 'polypeptide(L)'
;MTAIVIWRNEEDINNPNLWIVSDSLVSNNGSPLIEDASKVLTLPIKVTVPDEIGYFNKVYYQHSLGFCFAGSTLMGQNSYISILPLLSNLISHKKYIPSFNEIATYVLNYFNETFLSYLTRHSSKAFFEASIFGYCHIENKLKIAHYFVENTDADGYKVKLLINENNTTSDFLYLGDQSKLMKEKIKSALNSEGEPGRSQSRAPRYVIEDAINNISPKYSSIGGDIQLGIANFSGFKPYKIQKPYEIGKPAAYTSYLGRELTPELSYVGIARVGGDEMC
;
A
#
# COMPACT_ATOMS: atom_id res chain seq x y z
N MET A 1 -5.87 11.87 -6.89
CA MET A 1 -4.84 11.77 -7.93
C MET A 1 -3.70 10.93 -7.39
N THR A 2 -3.50 9.75 -7.98
CA THR A 2 -2.61 8.70 -7.43
C THR A 2 -2.26 7.67 -8.51
N ALA A 3 -1.09 7.04 -8.43
CA ALA A 3 -0.78 5.78 -9.08
C ALA A 3 -0.16 4.82 -8.07
N ILE A 4 -0.84 3.69 -7.82
CA ILE A 4 -0.36 2.61 -6.95
C ILE A 4 -0.38 1.30 -7.72
N VAL A 5 0.67 0.50 -7.56
CA VAL A 5 0.74 -0.85 -8.11
C VAL A 5 1.15 -1.84 -7.03
N ILE A 6 0.41 -2.94 -6.91
CA ILE A 6 0.78 -4.11 -6.09
C ILE A 6 0.96 -5.29 -7.01
N TRP A 7 2.09 -5.99 -6.90
CA TRP A 7 2.39 -7.16 -7.72
C TRP A 7 3.17 -8.20 -6.93
N ARG A 8 3.13 -9.43 -7.40
CA ARG A 8 3.98 -10.50 -6.87
C ARG A 8 5.37 -10.40 -7.47
N ASN A 9 6.38 -10.35 -6.62
CA ASN A 9 7.77 -10.41 -7.00
C ASN A 9 8.38 -11.74 -6.50
N GLU A 10 9.11 -12.40 -7.40
CA GLU A 10 9.73 -13.72 -7.17
C GLU A 10 11.25 -13.67 -7.38
N GLU A 11 11.89 -12.53 -7.09
CA GLU A 11 13.36 -12.43 -7.11
C GLU A 11 14.02 -13.41 -6.15
N ASP A 12 13.37 -13.70 -5.01
CA ASP A 12 13.67 -14.87 -4.19
C ASP A 12 12.57 -15.91 -4.39
N ILE A 13 12.91 -16.98 -5.13
CA ILE A 13 11.98 -18.05 -5.49
C ILE A 13 11.46 -18.82 -4.27
N ASN A 14 12.24 -18.85 -3.19
CA ASN A 14 11.87 -19.55 -1.96
C ASN A 14 11.03 -18.66 -1.04
N ASN A 15 11.12 -17.34 -1.20
CA ASN A 15 10.39 -16.37 -0.40
C ASN A 15 9.68 -15.34 -1.30
N PRO A 16 8.67 -15.79 -2.07
CA PRO A 16 7.87 -14.87 -2.86
C PRO A 16 7.24 -13.82 -1.96
N ASN A 17 7.08 -12.62 -2.49
CA ASN A 17 6.62 -11.46 -1.73
C ASN A 17 5.73 -10.56 -2.61
N LEU A 18 4.93 -9.73 -1.97
CA LEU A 18 4.17 -8.69 -2.66
C LEU A 18 4.92 -7.38 -2.55
N TRP A 19 5.27 -6.80 -3.68
CA TRP A 19 5.80 -5.45 -3.74
C TRP A 19 4.67 -4.48 -3.99
N ILE A 20 4.81 -3.28 -3.44
CA ILE A 20 3.95 -2.15 -3.72
C ILE A 20 4.80 -0.93 -4.07
N VAL A 21 4.37 -0.18 -5.06
CA VAL A 21 4.93 1.12 -5.40
C VAL A 21 3.81 2.14 -5.53
N SER A 22 4.03 3.35 -5.05
CA SER A 22 3.10 4.48 -5.17
C SER A 22 3.84 5.77 -5.49
N ASP A 23 3.14 6.73 -6.07
CA ASP A 23 3.52 8.15 -6.02
C ASP A 23 3.11 8.78 -4.67
N SER A 24 3.68 9.92 -4.29
CA SER A 24 3.38 10.62 -3.03
C SER A 24 2.70 11.99 -3.19
N LEU A 25 2.37 12.40 -4.42
CA LEU A 25 1.65 13.66 -4.67
C LEU A 25 0.18 13.59 -4.22
N VAL A 26 -0.26 14.55 -3.42
CA VAL A 26 -1.67 14.88 -3.26
C VAL A 26 -1.90 16.25 -3.88
N SER A 27 -2.91 16.32 -4.73
CA SER A 27 -3.28 17.53 -5.48
C SER A 27 -4.75 17.87 -5.26
N ASN A 28 -5.09 19.14 -5.41
CA ASN A 28 -6.48 19.62 -5.46
C ASN A 28 -6.71 20.33 -6.79
N ASN A 29 -7.71 19.89 -7.55
CA ASN A 29 -8.03 20.43 -8.88
C ASN A 29 -6.81 20.56 -9.82
N GLY A 30 -5.90 19.58 -9.78
CA GLY A 30 -4.70 19.54 -10.63
C GLY A 30 -3.52 20.37 -10.12
N SER A 31 -3.69 21.12 -9.03
CA SER A 31 -2.59 21.83 -8.37
C SER A 31 -2.01 20.97 -7.24
N PRO A 32 -0.67 20.79 -7.16
CA PRO A 32 -0.03 20.13 -6.03
C PRO A 32 -0.39 20.80 -4.70
N LEU A 33 -0.72 20.00 -3.68
CA LEU A 33 -0.90 20.45 -2.30
C LEU A 33 0.26 20.01 -1.41
N ILE A 34 0.65 18.74 -1.55
CA ILE A 34 1.73 18.13 -0.78
C ILE A 34 2.36 17.03 -1.64
N GLU A 35 3.68 16.94 -1.64
CA GLU A 35 4.44 16.04 -2.52
C GLU A 35 5.00 14.83 -1.77
N ASP A 36 4.88 14.79 -0.46
CA ASP A 36 5.39 13.76 0.45
C ASP A 36 4.26 13.06 1.23
N ALA A 37 3.06 12.95 0.65
CA ALA A 37 1.96 12.27 1.30
C ALA A 37 2.14 10.75 1.26
N SER A 38 2.04 10.12 2.44
CA SER A 38 2.01 8.67 2.55
C SER A 38 0.65 8.13 2.10
N LYS A 39 0.68 7.27 1.06
CA LYS A 39 -0.51 6.56 0.53
C LYS A 39 -0.43 5.05 0.75
N VAL A 40 0.76 4.55 1.09
CA VAL A 40 1.05 3.18 1.48
C VAL A 40 1.39 3.15 2.96
N LEU A 41 0.71 2.30 3.72
CA LEU A 41 0.70 2.33 5.19
C LEU A 41 0.78 0.91 5.72
N THR A 42 1.30 0.77 6.94
CA THR A 42 1.34 -0.52 7.64
C THR A 42 0.09 -0.70 8.46
N LEU A 43 -0.67 -1.77 8.23
CA LEU A 43 -1.84 -2.14 9.01
C LEU A 43 -1.47 -3.25 10.01
N PRO A 44 -1.08 -2.91 11.25
CA PRO A 44 -0.78 -3.88 12.28
C PRO A 44 -2.04 -4.65 12.69
N ILE A 45 -1.84 -5.95 12.94
CA ILE A 45 -2.87 -6.86 13.41
C ILE A 45 -2.32 -7.50 14.68
N LYS A 46 -3.04 -7.32 15.79
CA LYS A 46 -2.61 -7.84 17.08
C LYS A 46 -3.82 -8.44 17.79
N VAL A 47 -3.71 -9.73 18.10
CA VAL A 47 -4.69 -10.48 18.88
C VAL A 47 -4.10 -10.77 20.24
N THR A 48 -4.82 -10.36 21.27
CA THR A 48 -4.52 -10.67 22.67
C THR A 48 -5.51 -11.69 23.21
N VAL A 49 -5.03 -12.54 24.12
CA VAL A 49 -5.81 -13.56 24.82
C VAL A 49 -5.75 -13.29 26.33
N PRO A 50 -6.69 -13.83 27.13
CA PRO A 50 -6.60 -13.68 28.57
C PRO A 50 -5.31 -14.30 29.12
N ASP A 51 -4.68 -13.61 30.06
CA ASP A 51 -3.63 -14.16 30.91
C ASP A 51 -4.20 -15.03 32.05
N GLU A 52 -3.35 -15.39 33.00
CA GLU A 52 -3.70 -16.23 34.14
C GLU A 52 -4.73 -15.59 35.08
N ILE A 53 -4.85 -14.26 35.06
CA ILE A 53 -5.78 -13.47 35.88
C ILE A 53 -7.00 -12.96 35.08
N GLY A 54 -7.12 -13.34 33.81
CA GLY A 54 -8.28 -13.06 32.95
C GLY A 54 -8.22 -11.73 32.17
N TYR A 55 -7.12 -10.98 32.22
CA TYR A 55 -6.94 -9.75 31.45
C TYR A 55 -6.40 -10.05 30.05
N PHE A 56 -6.92 -9.34 29.03
CA PHE A 56 -6.48 -9.46 27.64
C PHE A 56 -5.17 -8.70 27.37
N ASN A 57 -4.08 -9.08 28.03
CA ASN A 57 -2.77 -8.44 27.89
C ASN A 57 -1.72 -9.36 27.22
N LYS A 58 -1.99 -10.66 27.10
CA LYS A 58 -1.06 -11.64 26.51
C LYS A 58 -1.20 -11.64 24.99
N VAL A 59 -0.16 -11.19 24.29
CA VAL A 59 -0.10 -11.22 22.82
C VAL A 59 -0.03 -12.67 22.34
N TYR A 60 -1.04 -13.09 21.58
CA TYR A 60 -1.07 -14.42 20.97
C TYR A 60 -0.65 -14.40 19.50
N TYR A 61 -1.06 -13.38 18.77
CA TYR A 61 -0.73 -13.21 17.36
C TYR A 61 -0.42 -11.74 17.09
N GLN A 62 0.67 -11.49 16.36
CA GLN A 62 1.05 -10.18 15.89
C GLN A 62 1.61 -10.29 14.48
N HIS A 63 1.05 -9.51 13.56
CA HIS A 63 1.47 -9.44 12.18
C HIS A 63 1.16 -8.06 11.61
N SER A 64 1.47 -7.83 10.34
CA SER A 64 1.08 -6.61 9.64
C SER A 64 0.76 -6.89 8.18
N LEU A 65 -0.27 -6.22 7.68
CA LEU A 65 -0.59 -6.14 6.27
C LEU A 65 -0.20 -4.77 5.72
N GLY A 66 -0.04 -4.67 4.42
CA GLY A 66 0.00 -3.38 3.75
C GLY A 66 -1.41 -2.84 3.54
N PHE A 67 -1.58 -1.54 3.66
CA PHE A 67 -2.78 -0.80 3.32
C PHE A 67 -2.41 0.30 2.32
N CYS A 68 -3.18 0.48 1.27
CA CYS A 68 -3.01 1.62 0.38
C CYS A 68 -4.35 2.14 -0.16
N PHE A 69 -4.35 3.38 -0.65
CA PHE A 69 -5.57 4.00 -1.18
C PHE A 69 -5.30 4.98 -2.33
N ALA A 70 -6.26 5.10 -3.23
CA ALA A 70 -6.30 6.10 -4.29
C ALA A 70 -7.66 6.83 -4.29
N GLY A 71 -7.68 8.05 -4.83
CA GLY A 71 -8.87 8.91 -4.85
C GLY A 71 -8.89 9.89 -3.68
N SER A 72 -10.00 9.93 -2.93
CA SER A 72 -10.20 10.87 -1.82
C SER A 72 -9.22 10.62 -0.66
N THR A 73 -8.22 11.50 -0.51
CA THR A 73 -7.24 11.42 0.59
C THR A 73 -7.89 11.45 1.95
N LEU A 74 -8.91 12.29 2.14
CA LEU A 74 -9.64 12.38 3.40
C LEU A 74 -10.29 11.04 3.75
N MET A 75 -10.97 10.40 2.79
CA MET A 75 -11.62 9.11 3.04
C MET A 75 -10.58 8.01 3.29
N GLY A 76 -9.56 7.90 2.44
CA GLY A 76 -8.52 6.87 2.55
C GLY A 76 -7.73 6.94 3.86
N GLN A 77 -7.24 8.13 4.23
CA GLN A 77 -6.49 8.33 5.46
C GLN A 77 -7.37 8.20 6.71
N ASN A 78 -8.55 8.82 6.73
CA ASN A 78 -9.43 8.75 7.90
C ASN A 78 -9.88 7.31 8.17
N SER A 79 -10.18 6.55 7.10
CA SER A 79 -10.55 5.14 7.26
C SER A 79 -9.38 4.31 7.80
N TYR A 80 -8.17 4.51 7.28
CA TYR A 80 -6.98 3.85 7.83
C TYR A 80 -6.78 4.17 9.32
N ILE A 81 -6.77 5.46 9.69
CA ILE A 81 -6.55 5.91 11.07
C ILE A 81 -7.60 5.31 12.01
N SER A 82 -8.83 5.14 11.53
CA SER A 82 -9.92 4.59 12.33
C SER A 82 -9.89 3.07 12.45
N ILE A 83 -9.47 2.35 11.40
CA ILE A 83 -9.34 0.88 11.41
C ILE A 83 -8.12 0.44 12.22
N LEU A 84 -7.04 1.23 12.17
CA LEU A 84 -5.76 0.95 12.83
C LEU A 84 -5.92 0.49 14.30
N PRO A 85 -6.58 1.25 15.21
CA PRO A 85 -6.75 0.83 16.59
C PRO A 85 -7.65 -0.40 16.75
N LEU A 86 -8.57 -0.67 15.82
CA LEU A 86 -9.49 -1.80 15.88
C LEU A 86 -8.74 -3.11 15.61
N LEU A 87 -7.90 -3.13 14.57
CA LEU A 87 -7.11 -4.33 14.21
C LEU A 87 -5.87 -4.52 15.09
N SER A 88 -5.33 -3.44 15.67
CA SER A 88 -4.18 -3.52 16.58
C SER A 88 -4.56 -3.87 18.03
N ASN A 89 -5.85 -4.03 18.34
CA ASN A 89 -6.34 -4.33 19.69
C ASN A 89 -7.43 -5.40 19.69
N LEU A 90 -7.30 -6.42 18.85
CA LEU A 90 -8.23 -7.55 18.84
C LEU A 90 -8.06 -8.36 20.13
N ILE A 91 -9.18 -8.83 20.67
CA ILE A 91 -9.22 -9.73 21.82
C ILE A 91 -9.87 -11.05 21.41
N SER A 92 -9.42 -12.16 21.99
CA SER A 92 -10.07 -13.45 21.82
C SER A 92 -9.96 -14.28 23.09
N HIS A 93 -11.07 -14.91 23.50
CA HIS A 93 -11.05 -15.87 24.62
C HIS A 93 -10.25 -17.13 24.31
N LYS A 94 -10.00 -17.41 23.02
CA LYS A 94 -9.25 -18.58 22.56
C LYS A 94 -8.08 -18.15 21.69
N LYS A 95 -7.06 -19.00 21.65
CA LYS A 95 -5.97 -18.92 20.66
C LYS A 95 -6.57 -18.87 19.25
N TYR A 96 -6.47 -17.71 18.61
CA TYR A 96 -7.11 -17.42 17.33
C TYR A 96 -6.17 -16.57 16.46
N ILE A 97 -6.05 -16.93 15.19
CA ILE A 97 -5.34 -16.17 14.16
C ILE A 97 -6.40 -15.83 13.11
N PRO A 98 -6.70 -14.54 12.89
CA PRO A 98 -7.66 -14.15 11.87
C PRO A 98 -7.11 -14.45 10.48
N SER A 99 -7.93 -15.07 9.64
CA SER A 99 -7.63 -15.25 8.23
C SER A 99 -7.64 -13.91 7.50
N PHE A 100 -6.92 -13.84 6.37
CA PHE A 100 -6.93 -12.66 5.51
C PHE A 100 -8.35 -12.29 5.05
N ASN A 101 -9.19 -13.28 4.73
CA ASN A 101 -10.56 -13.03 4.26
C ASN A 101 -11.46 -12.44 5.37
N GLU A 102 -11.29 -12.87 6.63
CA GLU A 102 -11.99 -12.28 7.78
C GLU A 102 -11.58 -10.81 7.99
N ILE A 103 -10.27 -10.52 7.93
CA ILE A 103 -9.76 -9.15 8.02
C ILE A 103 -10.31 -8.31 6.86
N ALA A 104 -10.27 -8.85 5.64
CA ALA A 104 -10.73 -8.15 4.45
C ALA A 104 -12.23 -7.81 4.52
N THR A 105 -13.04 -8.75 5.00
CA THR A 105 -14.48 -8.59 5.21
C THR A 105 -14.76 -7.58 6.32
N TYR A 106 -14.00 -7.61 7.42
CA TYR A 106 -14.12 -6.62 8.49
C TYR A 106 -13.89 -5.20 7.98
N VAL A 107 -12.83 -5.00 7.19
CA VAL A 107 -12.51 -3.71 6.55
C VAL A 107 -13.60 -3.29 5.56
N LEU A 108 -14.16 -4.22 4.78
CA LEU A 108 -15.28 -3.94 3.88
C LEU A 108 -16.50 -3.42 4.65
N ASN A 109 -16.85 -4.07 5.76
CA ASN A 109 -17.99 -3.67 6.59
C ASN A 109 -17.76 -2.25 7.14
N TYR A 110 -16.55 -1.97 7.63
CA TYR A 110 -16.19 -0.63 8.08
C TYR A 110 -16.32 0.41 6.96
N PHE A 111 -15.83 0.10 5.75
CA PHE A 111 -15.96 1.00 4.61
C PHE A 111 -17.41 1.24 4.22
N ASN A 112 -18.27 0.23 4.22
CA ASN A 112 -19.68 0.41 3.87
C ASN A 112 -20.42 1.33 4.85
N GLU A 113 -20.15 1.22 6.16
CA GLU A 113 -20.75 2.09 7.17
C GLU A 113 -20.25 3.55 7.04
N THR A 114 -18.94 3.73 6.84
CA THR A 114 -18.33 5.06 6.82
C THR A 114 -18.51 5.77 5.48
N PHE A 115 -18.42 5.05 4.36
CA PHE A 115 -18.52 5.61 3.02
C PHE A 115 -19.87 6.29 2.78
N LEU A 116 -20.98 5.66 3.17
CA LEU A 116 -22.32 6.26 3.01
C LEU A 116 -22.44 7.59 3.79
N SER A 117 -21.91 7.62 5.01
CA SER A 117 -21.87 8.83 5.84
C SER A 117 -21.03 9.95 5.20
N TYR A 118 -19.96 9.61 4.49
CA TYR A 118 -19.13 10.58 3.75
C TYR A 118 -19.75 11.02 2.43
N LEU A 119 -20.33 10.08 1.67
CA LEU A 119 -20.95 10.32 0.37
C LEU A 119 -22.08 11.34 0.46
N THR A 120 -22.92 11.26 1.49
CA THR A 120 -24.02 12.20 1.73
C THR A 120 -23.54 13.64 1.92
N ARG A 121 -22.31 13.86 2.40
CA ARG A 121 -21.73 15.19 2.68
C ARG A 121 -20.85 15.73 1.55
N HIS A 122 -20.21 14.84 0.79
CA HIS A 122 -19.15 15.21 -0.16
C HIS A 122 -19.40 14.74 -1.61
N SER A 123 -20.52 14.06 -1.87
CA SER A 123 -20.90 13.56 -3.21
C SER A 123 -19.75 12.79 -3.88
N SER A 124 -19.52 12.97 -5.17
CA SER A 124 -18.47 12.28 -5.95
C SER A 124 -17.04 12.51 -5.43
N LYS A 125 -16.79 13.54 -4.61
CA LYS A 125 -15.47 13.76 -3.97
C LYS A 125 -15.17 12.75 -2.85
N ALA A 126 -16.15 11.95 -2.44
CA ALA A 126 -15.97 10.86 -1.50
C ALA A 126 -15.39 9.60 -2.15
N PHE A 127 -15.34 9.52 -3.48
CA PHE A 127 -14.91 8.30 -4.16
C PHE A 127 -13.44 8.00 -3.90
N PHE A 128 -13.21 6.74 -3.56
CA PHE A 128 -11.91 6.20 -3.27
C PHE A 128 -11.89 4.73 -3.69
N GLU A 129 -10.70 4.21 -3.83
CA GLU A 129 -10.44 2.79 -3.85
C GLU A 129 -9.28 2.50 -2.90
N ALA A 130 -9.25 1.30 -2.34
CA ALA A 130 -8.24 0.91 -1.38
C ALA A 130 -7.82 -0.54 -1.61
N SER A 131 -6.72 -0.93 -0.99
CA SER A 131 -6.33 -2.32 -0.91
C SER A 131 -5.70 -2.64 0.44
N ILE A 132 -5.99 -3.84 0.94
CA ILE A 132 -5.11 -4.51 1.90
C ILE A 132 -4.43 -5.68 1.21
N PHE A 133 -3.18 -5.93 1.58
CA PHE A 133 -2.39 -6.99 0.96
C PHE A 133 -1.34 -7.52 1.92
N GLY A 134 -0.96 -8.78 1.76
CA GLY A 134 0.08 -9.40 2.57
C GLY A 134 -0.07 -10.90 2.69
N TYR A 135 0.51 -11.47 3.74
CA TYR A 135 0.56 -12.92 3.93
C TYR A 135 -0.58 -13.42 4.83
N CYS A 136 -1.29 -14.46 4.38
CA CYS A 136 -2.27 -15.17 5.16
C CYS A 136 -1.61 -16.40 5.82
N HIS A 137 -1.42 -16.38 7.14
CA HIS A 137 -0.81 -17.50 7.88
C HIS A 137 -1.70 -18.75 7.99
N ILE A 138 -3.02 -18.61 7.80
CA ILE A 138 -3.93 -19.76 7.79
C ILE A 138 -3.78 -20.55 6.50
N GLU A 139 -3.61 -19.85 5.37
CA GLU A 139 -3.57 -20.47 4.04
C GLU A 139 -2.15 -20.60 3.48
N ASN A 140 -1.16 -20.02 4.16
CA ASN A 140 0.23 -19.91 3.73
C ASN A 140 0.39 -19.28 2.34
N LYS A 141 -0.39 -18.22 2.06
CA LYS A 141 -0.45 -17.56 0.75
C LYS A 141 -0.40 -16.05 0.85
N LEU A 142 0.19 -15.41 -0.16
CA LEU A 142 0.08 -13.98 -0.38
C LEU A 142 -1.28 -13.66 -1.00
N LYS A 143 -1.97 -12.65 -0.46
CA LYS A 143 -3.29 -12.21 -0.93
C LYS A 143 -3.36 -10.70 -1.10
N ILE A 144 -4.24 -10.28 -2.00
CA ILE A 144 -4.58 -8.88 -2.26
C ILE A 144 -6.10 -8.78 -2.21
N ALA A 145 -6.63 -7.87 -1.38
CA ALA A 145 -8.03 -7.47 -1.37
C ALA A 145 -8.14 -6.06 -1.96
N HIS A 146 -8.96 -5.91 -2.99
CA HIS A 146 -9.26 -4.63 -3.63
C HIS A 146 -10.66 -4.17 -3.23
N TYR A 147 -10.73 -2.94 -2.74
CA TYR A 147 -11.96 -2.25 -2.38
C TYR A 147 -12.23 -1.14 -3.37
N PHE A 148 -13.40 -1.15 -4.00
CA PHE A 148 -13.78 -0.14 -4.98
C PHE A 148 -15.25 0.23 -4.84
N VAL A 149 -15.57 1.48 -5.17
CA VAL A 149 -16.94 1.99 -5.19
C VAL A 149 -17.61 1.58 -6.50
N GLU A 150 -18.77 0.95 -6.40
CA GLU A 150 -19.60 0.59 -7.54
C GLU A 150 -20.99 1.21 -7.39
N ASN A 151 -21.55 1.73 -8.49
CA ASN A 151 -22.95 2.13 -8.52
C ASN A 151 -23.82 0.88 -8.69
N THR A 152 -24.67 0.61 -7.70
CA THR A 152 -25.69 -0.42 -7.77
C THR A 152 -27.01 0.26 -8.10
N ASP A 153 -27.63 -0.08 -9.23
CA ASP A 153 -28.85 0.57 -9.74
C ASP A 153 -30.00 0.63 -8.70
N ALA A 154 -30.00 -0.27 -7.72
CA ALA A 154 -31.02 -0.37 -6.67
C ALA A 154 -30.70 0.40 -5.38
N ASP A 155 -29.43 0.48 -4.95
CA ASP A 155 -29.04 0.99 -3.62
C ASP A 155 -28.08 2.19 -3.69
N GLY A 156 -27.85 2.74 -4.87
CA GLY A 156 -26.83 3.77 -5.10
C GLY A 156 -25.42 3.20 -4.97
N TYR A 157 -24.49 3.96 -4.42
CA TYR A 157 -23.08 3.57 -4.37
C TYR A 157 -22.76 2.69 -3.15
N LYS A 158 -22.07 1.57 -3.38
CA LYS A 158 -21.57 0.67 -2.33
C LYS A 158 -20.10 0.36 -2.54
N VAL A 159 -19.39 0.07 -1.46
CA VAL A 159 -18.03 -0.46 -1.54
C VAL A 159 -18.11 -1.96 -1.77
N LYS A 160 -17.42 -2.44 -2.80
CA LYS A 160 -17.28 -3.85 -3.15
C LYS A 160 -15.89 -4.35 -2.78
N LEU A 161 -15.77 -5.65 -2.60
CA LEU A 161 -14.53 -6.35 -2.29
C LEU A 161 -14.26 -7.39 -3.37
N LEU A 162 -13.06 -7.37 -3.94
CA LEU A 162 -12.51 -8.42 -4.77
C LEU A 162 -11.24 -8.94 -4.12
N ILE A 163 -11.16 -10.25 -3.84
CA ILE A 163 -9.95 -10.89 -3.31
C ILE A 163 -9.28 -11.66 -4.45
N ASN A 164 -8.05 -11.26 -4.80
CA ASN A 164 -7.22 -11.99 -5.74
C ASN A 164 -6.33 -13.00 -5.02
N GLU A 165 -6.57 -14.27 -5.32
CA GLU A 165 -5.82 -15.41 -4.77
C GLU A 165 -4.75 -15.92 -5.73
N ASN A 166 -4.90 -15.67 -7.04
CA ASN A 166 -3.96 -16.06 -8.09
C ASN A 166 -3.17 -14.84 -8.55
N ASN A 167 -2.14 -14.48 -7.78
CA ASN A 167 -1.19 -13.47 -8.22
C ASN A 167 -0.04 -14.19 -8.92
N THR A 168 -0.11 -14.37 -10.25
CA THR A 168 1.08 -14.76 -11.01
C THR A 168 2.04 -13.57 -11.11
N THR A 169 3.29 -13.79 -11.55
CA THR A 169 4.26 -12.70 -11.78
C THR A 169 3.81 -11.68 -12.83
N SER A 170 2.90 -12.08 -13.73
CA SER A 170 2.28 -11.18 -14.73
C SER A 170 1.05 -10.44 -14.21
N ASP A 171 0.49 -10.85 -13.08
CA ASP A 171 -0.70 -10.23 -12.50
C ASP A 171 -0.31 -9.11 -11.53
N PHE A 172 -1.05 -8.01 -11.60
CA PHE A 172 -0.89 -6.88 -10.69
C PHE A 172 -2.22 -6.16 -10.47
N LEU A 173 -2.35 -5.57 -9.29
CA LEU A 173 -3.42 -4.63 -8.98
C LEU A 173 -2.89 -3.21 -9.20
N TYR A 174 -3.63 -2.40 -9.97
CA TYR A 174 -3.36 -0.98 -10.14
C TYR A 174 -4.53 -0.18 -9.57
N LEU A 175 -4.22 0.82 -8.74
CA LEU A 175 -5.18 1.78 -8.18
C LEU A 175 -4.81 3.20 -8.63
N GLY A 176 -5.84 3.99 -8.94
CA GLY A 176 -5.74 5.41 -9.21
C GLY A 176 -5.95 5.82 -10.67
N ASP A 177 -5.46 7.00 -11.00
CA ASP A 177 -5.76 7.68 -12.26
C ASP A 177 -4.98 7.07 -13.42
N GLN A 178 -5.38 7.37 -14.65
CA GLN A 178 -4.71 6.86 -15.86
C GLN A 178 -4.63 5.31 -15.89
N SER A 179 -5.55 4.62 -15.21
CA SER A 179 -5.52 3.16 -14.99
C SER A 179 -5.26 2.37 -16.26
N LYS A 180 -5.96 2.68 -17.36
CA LYS A 180 -5.76 2.00 -18.66
C LYS A 180 -4.33 2.18 -19.18
N LEU A 181 -3.88 3.43 -19.29
CA LEU A 181 -2.55 3.78 -19.79
C LEU A 181 -1.43 3.14 -18.95
N MET A 182 -1.53 3.25 -17.63
CA MET A 182 -0.49 2.75 -16.74
C MET A 182 -0.47 1.22 -16.72
N LYS A 183 -1.63 0.55 -16.73
CA LYS A 183 -1.71 -0.91 -16.89
C LYS A 183 -1.06 -1.35 -18.20
N GLU A 184 -1.31 -0.68 -19.32
CA GLU A 184 -0.69 -0.98 -20.61
C GLU A 184 0.83 -0.82 -20.56
N LYS A 185 1.34 0.27 -19.97
CA LYS A 185 2.79 0.49 -19.80
C LYS A 185 3.44 -0.58 -18.93
N ILE A 186 2.83 -0.91 -17.79
CA ILE A 186 3.33 -1.93 -16.87
C ILE A 186 3.35 -3.30 -17.56
N LYS A 187 2.28 -3.68 -18.27
CA LYS A 187 2.24 -4.93 -19.04
C LYS A 187 3.31 -4.98 -20.13
N SER A 188 3.49 -3.89 -20.86
CA SER A 188 4.54 -3.77 -21.88
C SER A 188 5.92 -3.99 -21.27
N ALA A 189 6.20 -3.35 -20.14
CA ALA A 189 7.47 -3.46 -19.42
C ALA A 189 7.69 -4.84 -18.76
N LEU A 190 6.61 -5.50 -18.29
CA LEU A 190 6.65 -6.87 -17.81
C LEU A 190 6.86 -7.89 -18.93
N ASN A 191 6.66 -7.53 -20.20
CA ASN A 191 6.85 -8.43 -21.34
C ASN A 191 8.12 -8.13 -22.16
N SER A 192 8.85 -7.06 -21.82
CA SER A 192 10.12 -6.71 -22.46
C SER A 192 11.29 -7.44 -21.81
N GLU A 193 12.40 -7.58 -22.54
CA GLU A 193 13.67 -7.99 -21.95
C GLU A 193 14.12 -6.95 -20.90
N GLY A 194 14.60 -7.41 -19.76
CA GLY A 194 15.12 -6.52 -18.72
C GLY A 194 16.43 -5.87 -19.16
N GLU A 195 16.62 -4.62 -18.74
CA GLU A 195 17.87 -3.87 -18.97
C GLU A 195 18.63 -3.70 -17.65
N PRO A 196 19.96 -3.43 -17.67
CA PRO A 196 20.71 -3.13 -16.45
C PRO A 196 20.04 -2.02 -15.62
N GLY A 197 19.75 -2.31 -14.35
CA GLY A 197 19.02 -1.39 -13.46
C GLY A 197 17.50 -1.38 -13.63
N ARG A 198 16.96 -2.04 -14.66
CA ARG A 198 15.53 -2.15 -14.99
C ARG A 198 15.15 -3.63 -15.22
N SER A 199 15.33 -4.44 -14.17
CA SER A 199 14.87 -5.84 -14.18
C SER A 199 13.36 -5.92 -14.42
N GLN A 200 12.93 -6.87 -15.26
CA GLN A 200 11.53 -7.17 -15.55
C GLN A 200 10.71 -7.39 -14.27
N SER A 201 11.26 -8.07 -13.26
CA SER A 201 10.63 -8.30 -11.94
C SER A 201 10.29 -7.02 -11.17
N ARG A 202 10.95 -5.90 -11.51
CA ARG A 202 10.78 -4.57 -10.92
C ARG A 202 10.08 -3.60 -11.86
N ALA A 203 9.50 -4.08 -12.97
CA ALA A 203 8.85 -3.26 -13.98
C ALA A 203 7.82 -2.26 -13.45
N PRO A 204 6.89 -2.65 -12.57
CA PRO A 204 5.94 -1.70 -11.99
C PRO A 204 6.63 -0.51 -11.30
N ARG A 205 7.76 -0.75 -10.60
CA ARG A 205 8.49 0.30 -9.90
C ARG A 205 9.04 1.34 -10.87
N TYR A 206 9.84 0.94 -11.85
CA TYR A 206 10.46 1.93 -12.75
C TYR A 206 9.43 2.60 -13.68
N VAL A 207 8.30 1.94 -13.97
CA VAL A 207 7.22 2.58 -14.75
C VAL A 207 6.54 3.71 -13.96
N ILE A 208 6.32 3.53 -12.66
CA ILE A 208 5.83 4.62 -11.80
C ILE A 208 6.90 5.69 -11.62
N GLU A 209 8.17 5.32 -11.40
CA GLU A 209 9.30 6.25 -11.33
C GLU A 209 9.41 7.13 -12.58
N ASP A 210 9.36 6.51 -13.76
CA ASP A 210 9.38 7.21 -15.04
C ASP A 210 8.16 8.13 -15.17
N ALA A 211 6.98 7.74 -14.69
CA ALA A 211 5.80 8.60 -14.74
C ALA A 211 5.92 9.83 -13.82
N ILE A 212 6.54 9.68 -12.66
CA ILE A 212 6.83 10.79 -11.72
C ILE A 212 7.87 11.74 -12.33
N ASN A 213 8.95 11.20 -12.90
CA ASN A 213 10.04 12.00 -13.46
C ASN A 213 9.69 12.68 -14.78
N ASN A 214 8.79 12.09 -15.57
CA ASN A 214 8.33 12.67 -16.83
C ASN A 214 7.18 13.66 -16.57
N ILE A 215 7.55 14.91 -16.27
CA ILE A 215 6.61 16.02 -16.10
C ILE A 215 5.91 16.32 -17.44
N SER A 216 4.85 15.56 -17.71
CA SER A 216 3.98 15.71 -18.87
C SER A 216 2.57 16.02 -18.39
N PRO A 217 1.77 16.84 -19.12
CA PRO A 217 0.36 17.01 -18.82
C PRO A 217 -0.42 15.68 -18.72
N LYS A 218 0.07 14.63 -19.39
CA LYS A 218 -0.47 13.27 -19.34
C LYS A 218 -0.35 12.60 -17.95
N TYR A 219 0.59 13.05 -17.13
CA TYR A 219 0.90 12.51 -15.80
C TYR A 219 0.70 13.53 -14.69
N SER A 220 -0.07 14.60 -14.93
CA SER A 220 -0.27 15.70 -13.96
C SER A 220 -0.85 15.25 -12.61
N SER A 221 -1.45 14.05 -12.56
CA SER A 221 -2.03 13.43 -11.37
C SER A 221 -1.09 12.45 -10.63
N ILE A 222 0.14 12.27 -11.12
CA ILE A 222 1.14 11.33 -10.61
C ILE A 222 2.42 12.13 -10.38
N GLY A 223 2.93 12.17 -9.15
CA GLY A 223 4.12 12.96 -8.86
C GLY A 223 4.64 12.84 -7.44
N GLY A 224 5.45 13.82 -7.02
CA GLY A 224 6.15 13.77 -5.74
C GLY A 224 7.32 12.80 -5.83
N ASP A 225 7.34 11.79 -4.97
CA ASP A 225 8.35 10.74 -4.95
C ASP A 225 7.70 9.34 -4.91
N ILE A 226 8.52 8.32 -5.08
CA ILE A 226 8.17 6.93 -4.89
C ILE A 226 8.04 6.61 -3.41
N GLN A 227 6.96 5.92 -3.09
CA GLN A 227 6.82 5.14 -1.88
C GLN A 227 6.88 3.65 -2.21
N LEU A 228 7.83 2.93 -1.63
CA LEU A 228 8.03 1.48 -1.82
C LEU A 228 7.67 0.72 -0.55
N GLY A 229 7.09 -0.47 -0.71
CA GLY A 229 6.83 -1.38 0.40
C GLY A 229 6.88 -2.84 -0.04
N ILE A 230 7.12 -3.74 0.90
CA ILE A 230 7.14 -5.18 0.65
C ILE A 230 6.37 -5.90 1.75
N ALA A 231 5.45 -6.78 1.35
CA ALA A 231 4.78 -7.72 2.24
C ALA A 231 5.28 -9.15 1.99
N ASN A 232 5.65 -9.85 3.05
CA ASN A 232 6.05 -11.25 3.02
C ASN A 232 5.51 -11.99 4.25
N PHE A 233 5.97 -13.21 4.50
CA PHE A 233 5.54 -14.02 5.64
C PHE A 233 5.83 -13.38 7.01
N SER A 234 6.77 -12.42 7.11
CA SER A 234 7.10 -11.69 8.33
C SER A 234 6.25 -10.43 8.53
N GLY A 235 5.47 -10.03 7.52
CA GLY A 235 4.60 -8.86 7.55
C GLY A 235 4.90 -7.86 6.45
N PHE A 236 4.30 -6.69 6.55
CA PHE A 236 4.51 -5.58 5.65
C PHE A 236 5.49 -4.56 6.23
N LYS A 237 6.40 -4.06 5.39
CA LYS A 237 7.32 -2.98 5.74
C LYS A 237 7.38 -1.95 4.61
N PRO A 238 7.24 -0.64 4.90
CA PRO A 238 7.64 0.41 3.98
C PRO A 238 9.17 0.50 3.92
N TYR A 239 9.70 0.88 2.76
CA TYR A 239 11.14 0.97 2.50
C TYR A 239 11.55 2.41 2.20
N LYS A 240 12.78 2.72 2.61
CA LYS A 240 13.52 3.90 2.19
C LYS A 240 14.20 3.60 0.86
N ILE A 241 14.48 4.64 0.08
CA ILE A 241 15.08 4.50 -1.25
C ILE A 241 16.43 5.21 -1.26
N GLN A 242 17.47 4.54 -1.75
CA GLN A 242 18.74 5.20 -2.06
C GLN A 242 18.61 5.95 -3.37
N LYS A 243 18.98 7.23 -3.37
CA LYS A 243 18.94 8.10 -4.54
C LYS A 243 20.31 8.72 -4.79
N PRO A 244 20.78 8.76 -6.04
CA PRO A 244 22.00 9.48 -6.34
C PRO A 244 21.77 11.00 -6.15
N TYR A 245 22.76 11.71 -5.62
CA TYR A 245 22.76 13.18 -5.69
C TYR A 245 22.84 13.66 -7.15
N GLU A 246 23.61 12.93 -7.96
CA GLU A 246 23.74 13.15 -9.40
C GLU A 246 23.77 11.81 -10.14
N ILE A 247 22.92 11.66 -11.16
CA ILE A 247 22.84 10.42 -11.95
C ILE A 247 24.20 10.10 -12.57
N GLY A 248 24.67 8.87 -12.37
CA GLY A 248 25.97 8.40 -12.88
C GLY A 248 27.16 8.71 -11.96
N LYS A 249 26.96 9.42 -10.84
CA LYS A 249 27.98 9.61 -9.80
C LYS A 249 27.74 8.66 -8.60
N PRO A 250 28.79 8.29 -7.86
CA PRO A 250 28.68 7.34 -6.75
C PRO A 250 28.01 7.92 -5.49
N ALA A 251 27.92 9.24 -5.37
CA ALA A 251 27.36 9.89 -4.19
C ALA A 251 25.83 9.72 -4.16
N ALA A 252 25.29 9.21 -3.05
CA ALA A 252 23.88 8.93 -2.85
C ALA A 252 23.40 9.32 -1.44
N TYR A 253 22.10 9.49 -1.30
CA TYR A 253 21.42 9.77 -0.04
C TYR A 253 20.21 8.86 0.14
N THR A 254 19.80 8.67 1.39
CA THR A 254 18.60 7.90 1.73
C THR A 254 17.39 8.81 1.75
N SER A 255 16.38 8.51 0.93
CA SER A 255 15.12 9.24 0.85
C SER A 255 13.96 8.44 1.44
N TYR A 256 13.02 9.12 2.08
CA TYR A 256 11.68 8.63 2.37
C TYR A 256 10.65 9.68 1.96
N LEU A 257 9.74 9.33 1.04
CA LEU A 257 8.70 10.25 0.51
C LEU A 257 9.29 11.56 -0.04
N GLY A 258 10.42 11.52 -0.73
CA GLY A 258 11.07 12.73 -1.29
C GLY A 258 11.99 13.47 -0.33
N ARG A 259 11.97 13.13 0.97
CA ARG A 259 12.80 13.78 1.97
C ARG A 259 14.07 13.00 2.22
N GLU A 260 15.21 13.67 2.09
CA GLU A 260 16.49 13.16 2.57
C GLU A 260 16.41 12.94 4.08
N LEU A 261 16.82 11.74 4.51
CA LEU A 261 16.92 11.40 5.92
C LEU A 261 18.23 11.95 6.48
N THR A 262 18.20 13.21 6.89
CA THR A 262 19.28 13.84 7.65
C THR A 262 19.47 13.15 9.00
N PRO A 263 20.57 13.41 9.74
CA PRO A 263 20.75 12.86 11.08
C PRO A 263 19.57 13.11 12.03
N GLU A 264 18.91 14.26 11.93
CA GLU A 264 17.76 14.62 12.76
C GLU A 264 16.51 13.77 12.46
N LEU A 265 16.39 13.28 11.22
CA LEU A 265 15.27 12.43 10.78
C LEU A 265 15.61 10.93 10.81
N SER A 266 16.89 10.59 10.97
CA SER A 266 17.39 9.22 10.94
C SER A 266 17.39 8.54 12.31
N TYR A 267 17.21 9.29 13.41
CA TYR A 267 17.34 8.76 14.77
C TYR A 267 16.17 9.17 15.67
N VAL A 268 15.78 8.24 16.55
CA VAL A 268 14.88 8.47 17.69
C VAL A 268 15.63 8.07 18.95
N GLY A 269 16.24 9.04 19.62
CA GLY A 269 17.20 8.78 20.70
C GLY A 269 18.40 7.98 20.17
N ILE A 270 18.66 6.82 20.77
CA ILE A 270 19.73 5.91 20.31
C ILE A 270 19.31 4.99 19.16
N ALA A 271 18.01 4.91 18.86
CA ALA A 271 17.49 4.03 17.83
C ALA A 271 17.61 4.70 16.46
N ARG A 272 18.07 3.96 15.45
CA ARG A 272 18.10 4.40 14.04
C ARG A 272 16.81 3.99 13.34
N VAL A 273 16.29 4.85 12.46
CA VAL A 273 15.19 4.50 11.54
C VAL A 273 15.66 3.36 10.65
N GLY A 274 15.13 2.16 10.92
CA GLY A 274 15.41 0.93 10.17
C GLY A 274 14.82 0.93 8.76
N GLY A 275 14.86 -0.23 8.11
CA GLY A 275 14.51 -0.44 6.71
C GLY A 275 15.71 -1.09 6.05
N ASP A 276 15.53 -2.33 5.61
CA ASP A 276 16.63 -3.17 5.13
C ASP A 276 17.37 -2.42 4.02
N GLU A 277 18.66 -2.18 4.24
CA GLU A 277 19.55 -1.61 3.24
C GLU A 277 19.65 -2.64 2.12
N MET A 278 18.74 -2.60 1.14
CA MET A 278 18.96 -3.29 -0.12
C MET A 278 20.12 -2.56 -0.80
N CYS A 279 21.34 -3.07 -0.57
CA CYS A 279 22.52 -2.78 -1.39
C CYS A 279 22.30 -3.25 -2.83
#